data_AF-A0A4P2PTX0-F1
#
_entry.id   AF-A0A4P2PTX0-F1
#
_cell.length_a   1.000
_cell.length_b   1.000
_cell.length_c   1.000
_cell.angle_alpha   90.00
_cell.angle_beta   90.00
_cell.angle_gamma   90.00
#
_symmetry.space_group_name_H-M   'P 1'
#
loop_
_entity.id
_entity.type
_entity.pdbx_description
1 polymer ?
#
loop_
_entity_poly.entity_id
_entity_poly.type
_entity_poly.pdbx_seq_one_letter_code
_entity_poly.pdbx_strand_id
1 'polypeptide(L)'
;MASFPWNHLAAAALLAAACSSEPSGPGTGAAGGPGTGGAGAAGTGGAGGAIGTGGAGGAIGTGGAGAAGTGGAGGAIGTGGAESAAAAGGGGAAGGVAHACASLGDPCSTCLALRCQESYCACQQNPECAALDNCFLGCPEGDEPCRQRCLTAHEAGISESFLEGGCASELCSAQCRSRSALSACEACLFAECAAPMNACIASPACRALLACDALCGESGAGGAGGAGGAGGAGGAGGAACREACVRDHAAGADLAQPVFACEGAACEHACAPR
;
A
#
# COMPACT_ATOMS: atom_id res chain seq x y z
N MET A 1 18.87 2.16 -10.50
CA MET A 1 18.35 2.15 -9.12
C MET A 1 17.32 3.26 -9.07
N ALA A 2 16.07 2.90 -9.35
CA ALA A 2 14.97 3.84 -9.46
C ALA A 2 14.45 4.11 -8.05
N SER A 3 14.67 5.33 -7.60
CA SER A 3 14.15 5.84 -6.34
C SER A 3 12.61 5.85 -6.36
N PHE A 4 12.03 5.46 -5.23
CA PHE A 4 10.59 5.29 -5.01
C PHE A 4 9.79 6.56 -5.36
N PRO A 5 8.76 6.50 -6.22
CA PRO A 5 7.92 7.67 -6.51
C PRO A 5 7.08 8.14 -5.31
N TRP A 6 6.94 7.30 -4.26
CA TRP A 6 6.27 7.71 -3.01
C TRP A 6 7.20 8.55 -2.12
N ASN A 7 8.53 8.34 -2.22
CA ASN A 7 9.53 9.08 -1.45
C ASN A 7 9.84 10.46 -2.04
N HIS A 8 9.64 10.66 -3.35
CA HIS A 8 10.05 11.91 -4.01
C HIS A 8 9.18 13.14 -3.71
N LEU A 9 7.95 12.97 -3.23
CA LEU A 9 7.07 14.11 -2.94
C LEU A 9 6.89 14.38 -1.45
N ALA A 10 7.03 13.37 -0.58
CA ALA A 10 6.94 13.57 0.87
C ALA A 10 8.24 14.17 1.47
N ALA A 11 9.41 13.81 0.94
CA ALA A 11 10.68 14.27 1.48
C ALA A 11 10.96 15.77 1.25
N ALA A 12 10.41 16.37 0.19
CA ALA A 12 10.65 17.78 -0.12
C ALA A 12 9.84 18.76 0.76
N ALA A 13 8.71 18.34 1.33
CA ALA A 13 7.84 19.22 2.11
C ALA A 13 8.17 19.22 3.62
N LEU A 14 8.67 18.11 4.17
CA LEU A 14 8.94 17.98 5.61
C LEU A 14 10.34 18.46 6.02
N LEU A 15 11.32 18.46 5.11
CA LEU A 15 12.68 18.92 5.44
C LEU A 15 12.82 20.44 5.56
N ALA A 16 11.83 21.23 5.11
CA ALA A 16 11.86 22.69 5.22
C ALA A 16 11.47 23.21 6.62
N ALA A 17 10.86 22.39 7.49
CA ALA A 17 10.36 22.84 8.79
C ALA A 17 11.29 22.52 9.99
N ALA A 18 12.25 21.61 9.84
CA ALA A 18 13.01 21.08 10.99
C ALA A 18 14.46 21.59 11.14
N CYS A 19 15.01 22.33 10.17
CA CYS A 19 16.42 22.77 10.21
C CYS A 19 16.64 24.27 10.45
N SER A 20 15.60 25.05 10.78
CA SER A 20 15.75 26.47 11.14
C SER A 20 15.61 26.64 12.66
N SER A 21 16.67 26.32 13.39
CA SER A 21 16.79 26.61 14.82
C SER A 21 18.22 27.01 15.13
N GLU A 22 18.64 28.17 14.61
CA GLU A 22 19.82 28.85 15.14
C GLU A 22 19.50 29.38 16.55
N PRO A 23 20.33 29.11 17.57
CA PRO A 23 20.13 29.61 18.92
C PRO A 23 20.44 31.11 18.96
N SER A 24 19.42 31.95 18.85
CA SER A 24 19.54 33.38 19.20
C SER A 24 19.51 33.53 20.72
N GLY A 25 20.56 34.16 21.26
CA GLY A 25 20.82 34.33 22.68
C GLY A 25 19.80 35.16 23.48
N PRO A 26 20.09 35.43 24.76
CA PRO A 26 19.09 35.80 25.76
C PRO A 26 18.62 37.25 25.61
N GLY A 27 17.40 37.43 25.11
CA GLY A 27 16.67 38.69 25.14
C GLY A 27 15.83 38.80 26.41
N THR A 28 16.24 39.67 27.32
CA THR A 28 15.51 40.05 28.53
C THR A 28 14.25 40.87 28.21
N GLY A 29 13.11 40.42 28.75
CA GLY A 29 12.05 41.30 29.25
C GLY A 29 10.86 41.58 28.33
N ALA A 30 9.67 41.13 28.75
CA ALA A 30 8.52 42.01 29.03
C ALA A 30 7.38 41.18 29.63
N ALA A 31 6.77 41.74 30.68
CA ALA A 31 5.67 41.18 31.44
C ALA A 31 4.30 41.60 30.89
N GLY A 32 3.27 40.79 31.19
CA GLY A 32 1.84 41.11 31.06
C GLY A 32 1.11 40.16 30.11
N GLY A 33 0.01 39.48 30.44
CA GLY A 33 -0.85 39.47 31.63
C GLY A 33 -1.81 38.26 31.54
N PRO A 34 -2.73 38.07 32.51
CA PRO A 34 -3.56 36.87 32.61
C PRO A 34 -4.81 36.96 31.72
N GLY A 35 -4.97 36.00 30.81
CA GLY A 35 -6.20 35.76 30.06
C GLY A 35 -6.93 34.53 30.58
N THR A 36 -7.97 34.74 31.36
CA THR A 36 -8.95 33.74 31.80
C THR A 36 -10.02 33.51 30.74
N GLY A 37 -10.45 32.26 30.56
CA GLY A 37 -11.83 31.95 30.14
C GLY A 37 -11.95 31.03 28.94
N GLY A 38 -12.59 29.87 29.14
CA GLY A 38 -13.03 28.99 28.06
C GLY A 38 -13.37 27.57 28.49
N ALA A 39 -14.33 27.41 29.42
CA ALA A 39 -14.96 26.11 29.67
C ALA A 39 -15.95 25.81 28.55
N GLY A 40 -15.80 24.67 27.88
CA GLY A 40 -16.67 24.24 26.78
C GLY A 40 -16.98 22.74 26.85
N ALA A 41 -18.14 22.44 27.43
CA ALA A 41 -19.04 21.29 27.24
C ALA A 41 -18.45 19.87 27.13
N ALA A 42 -18.63 19.12 28.23
CA ALA A 42 -18.82 17.68 28.20
C ALA A 42 -20.13 17.32 27.48
N GLY A 43 -20.05 16.46 26.47
CA GLY A 43 -21.19 15.78 25.86
C GLY A 43 -21.00 14.27 25.97
N THR A 44 -21.59 13.67 26.99
CA THR A 44 -21.75 12.21 27.13
C THR A 44 -23.20 11.87 26.79
N GLY A 45 -23.41 11.08 25.72
CA GLY A 45 -24.74 10.62 25.37
C GLY A 45 -24.74 9.56 24.26
N GLY A 46 -25.40 8.43 24.54
CA GLY A 46 -25.69 7.34 23.58
C GLY A 46 -25.12 6.00 24.06
N ALA A 47 -25.67 5.38 25.11
CA ALA A 47 -26.87 4.53 25.10
C ALA A 47 -26.72 3.29 24.21
N GLY A 48 -26.80 2.12 24.84
CA GLY A 48 -26.43 0.83 24.27
C GLY A 48 -27.38 0.31 23.20
N GLY A 49 -26.79 -0.33 22.18
CA GLY A 49 -27.48 -1.21 21.24
C GLY A 49 -27.38 -2.65 21.73
N ALA A 50 -28.54 -3.25 21.95
CA ALA A 50 -28.70 -4.63 22.40
C ALA A 50 -28.13 -5.65 21.41
N ILE A 51 -27.50 -6.70 21.96
CA ILE A 51 -27.16 -7.93 21.25
C ILE A 51 -28.47 -8.67 20.97
N GLY A 52 -28.87 -8.71 19.70
CA GLY A 52 -29.97 -9.54 19.21
C GLY A 52 -29.46 -10.93 18.83
N THR A 53 -29.69 -11.92 19.69
CA THR A 53 -29.64 -13.34 19.34
C THR A 53 -31.04 -13.81 18.94
N GLY A 54 -31.20 -14.23 17.68
CA GLY A 54 -32.39 -14.91 17.16
C GLY A 54 -32.43 -14.80 15.63
N GLY A 55 -32.65 -15.85 14.84
CA GLY A 55 -32.97 -17.22 15.17
C GLY A 55 -32.79 -18.14 13.96
N ALA A 56 -32.82 -19.43 14.23
CA ALA A 56 -33.02 -20.47 13.23
C ALA A 56 -34.46 -20.41 12.67
N GLY A 57 -34.62 -20.61 11.37
CA GLY A 57 -35.93 -20.75 10.74
C GLY A 57 -35.84 -20.58 9.22
N GLY A 58 -35.94 -21.69 8.49
CA GLY A 58 -35.68 -21.75 7.05
C GLY A 58 -36.83 -21.32 6.14
N ALA A 59 -36.59 -21.43 4.83
CA ALA A 59 -37.56 -21.81 3.82
C ALA A 59 -36.83 -22.14 2.51
N ILE A 60 -37.08 -23.34 2.01
CA ILE A 60 -36.76 -23.78 0.64
C ILE A 60 -37.70 -23.02 -0.29
N GLY A 61 -37.14 -22.18 -1.16
CA GLY A 61 -37.87 -21.49 -2.23
C GLY A 61 -37.61 -22.16 -3.58
N THR A 62 -38.43 -23.14 -3.94
CA THR A 62 -38.60 -23.61 -5.32
C THR A 62 -39.67 -22.76 -6.01
N GLY A 63 -39.35 -22.17 -7.17
CA GLY A 63 -40.36 -21.70 -8.12
C GLY A 63 -40.02 -20.39 -8.82
N GLY A 64 -39.83 -20.47 -10.14
CA GLY A 64 -39.67 -19.29 -10.99
C GLY A 64 -39.32 -19.64 -12.43
N ALA A 65 -40.16 -20.41 -13.12
CA ALA A 65 -40.09 -20.55 -14.57
C ALA A 65 -40.58 -19.24 -15.21
N GLY A 66 -39.69 -18.57 -15.97
CA GLY A 66 -39.98 -17.31 -16.65
C GLY A 66 -39.42 -17.29 -18.06
N ALA A 67 -40.33 -17.51 -19.01
CA ALA A 67 -40.39 -17.10 -20.42
C ALA A 67 -39.12 -16.92 -21.29
N ALA A 68 -39.19 -17.64 -22.42
CA ALA A 68 -38.48 -17.46 -23.66
C ALA A 68 -38.38 -15.99 -24.16
N GLY A 69 -37.18 -15.60 -24.56
CA GLY A 69 -36.92 -14.47 -25.44
C GLY A 69 -36.11 -14.94 -26.65
N THR A 70 -36.79 -15.13 -27.78
CA THR A 70 -36.19 -15.33 -29.11
C THR A 70 -36.04 -13.99 -29.82
N GLY A 71 -34.86 -13.68 -30.35
CA GLY A 71 -34.70 -12.69 -31.41
C GLY A 71 -33.38 -11.93 -31.39
N GLY A 72 -32.57 -12.11 -32.44
CA GLY A 72 -31.41 -11.25 -32.68
C GLY A 72 -30.34 -11.90 -33.55
N ALA A 73 -30.64 -12.13 -34.85
CA ALA A 73 -29.65 -12.46 -35.85
C ALA A 73 -29.02 -11.18 -36.45
N GLY A 74 -27.70 -11.18 -36.68
CA GLY A 74 -27.07 -10.35 -37.71
C GLY A 74 -25.74 -9.68 -37.34
N GLY A 75 -24.67 -9.99 -38.09
CA GLY A 75 -23.44 -9.19 -38.20
C GLY A 75 -22.17 -9.97 -37.81
N ALA A 76 -21.57 -10.77 -38.70
CA ALA A 76 -20.60 -10.39 -39.75
C ALA A 76 -19.12 -10.37 -39.26
N ILE A 77 -18.43 -11.48 -39.59
CA ILE A 77 -17.08 -11.65 -40.13
C ILE A 77 -16.07 -10.50 -39.88
N GLY A 78 -15.05 -10.81 -39.08
CA GLY A 78 -13.79 -10.05 -39.01
C GLY A 78 -12.61 -10.99 -38.75
N THR A 79 -12.08 -11.59 -39.81
CA THR A 79 -10.78 -12.28 -39.81
C THR A 79 -9.68 -11.26 -40.11
N GLY A 80 -8.81 -11.00 -39.15
CA GLY A 80 -7.59 -10.22 -39.32
C GLY A 80 -6.55 -10.67 -38.30
N GLY A 81 -5.59 -11.47 -38.75
CA GLY A 81 -4.49 -11.95 -37.94
C GLY A 81 -3.35 -10.93 -37.82
N ALA A 82 -2.60 -11.03 -36.72
CA ALA A 82 -1.18 -10.68 -36.65
C ALA A 82 -0.54 -11.41 -35.44
N GLU A 83 0.27 -12.40 -35.82
CA GLU A 83 1.43 -13.01 -35.15
C GLU A 83 1.70 -12.65 -33.68
N SER A 84 1.49 -13.64 -32.80
CA SER A 84 2.08 -13.65 -31.46
C SER A 84 3.27 -14.58 -31.43
N ALA A 85 4.44 -14.01 -31.16
CA ALA A 85 5.67 -14.73 -30.88
C ALA A 85 5.47 -15.72 -29.73
N ALA A 86 5.88 -16.97 -29.99
CA ALA A 86 5.89 -18.05 -29.01
C ALA A 86 6.86 -17.71 -27.87
N ALA A 87 6.33 -17.49 -26.67
CA ALA A 87 7.09 -17.58 -25.44
C ALA A 87 6.98 -19.03 -24.93
N ALA A 88 8.12 -19.70 -24.91
CA ALA A 88 8.28 -21.10 -24.56
C ALA A 88 8.20 -21.34 -23.04
N GLY A 89 7.58 -22.47 -22.69
CA GLY A 89 8.13 -23.41 -21.71
C GLY A 89 7.95 -23.11 -20.23
N GLY A 90 6.89 -23.68 -19.65
CA GLY A 90 6.75 -23.89 -18.21
C GLY A 90 5.72 -24.99 -17.95
N GLY A 91 6.14 -26.25 -18.05
CA GLY A 91 5.29 -27.41 -17.79
C GLY A 91 5.05 -27.61 -16.30
N GLY A 92 3.79 -27.63 -15.89
CA GLY A 92 3.35 -28.01 -14.55
C GLY A 92 1.86 -28.32 -14.56
N ALA A 93 1.53 -29.59 -14.39
CA ALA A 93 0.18 -30.11 -14.45
C ALA A 93 -0.60 -29.82 -13.16
N ALA A 94 -1.64 -28.99 -13.26
CA ALA A 94 -2.81 -29.03 -12.40
C ALA A 94 -4.02 -28.59 -13.22
N GLY A 95 -4.83 -29.54 -13.67
CA GLY A 95 -6.04 -29.33 -14.46
C GLY A 95 -7.20 -28.72 -13.66
N GLY A 96 -6.93 -27.68 -12.87
CA GLY A 96 -7.95 -26.76 -12.40
C GLY A 96 -8.27 -25.81 -13.54
N VAL A 97 -9.54 -25.64 -13.89
CA VAL A 97 -9.98 -24.53 -14.75
C VAL A 97 -9.52 -23.24 -14.07
N ALA A 98 -8.41 -22.67 -14.54
CA ALA A 98 -7.94 -21.37 -14.10
C ALA A 98 -9.14 -20.43 -14.22
N HIS A 99 -9.61 -19.91 -13.09
CA HIS A 99 -10.65 -18.89 -13.07
C HIS A 99 -10.04 -17.66 -13.70
N ALA A 100 -10.21 -17.51 -15.01
CA ALA A 100 -9.79 -16.32 -15.72
C ALA A 100 -10.66 -15.17 -15.21
N CYS A 101 -10.06 -14.27 -14.42
CA CYS A 101 -10.76 -13.07 -13.99
C CYS A 101 -10.96 -12.16 -15.19
N ALA A 102 -12.19 -11.68 -15.34
CA ALA A 102 -12.54 -10.81 -16.45
C ALA A 102 -11.79 -9.49 -16.31
N SER A 103 -11.21 -9.01 -17.41
CA SER A 103 -10.70 -7.64 -17.48
C SER A 103 -11.83 -6.64 -17.30
N LEU A 104 -11.52 -5.49 -16.68
CA LEU A 104 -12.44 -4.35 -16.52
C LEU A 104 -12.56 -3.50 -17.80
N GLY A 105 -11.90 -3.88 -18.89
CA GLY A 105 -11.99 -3.24 -20.20
C GLY A 105 -10.98 -2.12 -20.45
N ASP A 106 -10.15 -1.78 -19.47
CA ASP A 106 -9.03 -0.87 -19.65
C ASP A 106 -7.73 -1.65 -20.00
N PRO A 107 -6.74 -0.99 -20.64
CA PRO A 107 -5.52 -1.68 -21.08
C PRO A 107 -4.67 -2.23 -19.92
N CYS A 108 -4.73 -1.61 -18.73
CA CYS A 108 -3.98 -2.10 -17.57
C CYS A 108 -4.64 -3.37 -17.01
N SER A 109 -5.95 -3.37 -16.74
CA SER A 109 -6.64 -4.58 -16.27
C SER A 109 -6.63 -5.71 -17.31
N THR A 110 -6.63 -5.39 -18.61
CA THR A 110 -6.45 -6.39 -19.67
C THR A 110 -5.07 -7.06 -19.57
N CYS A 111 -4.01 -6.28 -19.35
CA CYS A 111 -2.67 -6.83 -19.18
C CYS A 111 -2.58 -7.67 -17.90
N LEU A 112 -3.13 -7.18 -16.79
CA LEU A 112 -3.18 -7.90 -15.52
C LEU A 112 -3.89 -9.25 -15.64
N ALA A 113 -5.06 -9.28 -16.26
CA ALA A 113 -5.83 -10.50 -16.51
C ALA A 113 -5.11 -11.51 -17.43
N LEU A 114 -4.05 -11.11 -18.14
CA LEU A 114 -3.28 -11.99 -19.02
C LEU A 114 -1.90 -12.37 -18.46
N ARG A 115 -1.23 -11.44 -17.77
CA ARG A 115 0.18 -11.57 -17.34
C ARG A 115 0.33 -11.71 -15.83
N CYS A 116 -0.64 -11.22 -15.07
CA CYS A 116 -0.65 -11.21 -13.61
C CYS A 116 -1.87 -11.96 -13.07
N GLN A 117 -2.29 -13.05 -13.75
CA GLN A 117 -3.56 -13.73 -13.48
C GLN A 117 -3.71 -14.12 -12.01
N GLU A 118 -2.66 -14.66 -11.39
CA GLU A 118 -2.71 -15.13 -10.01
C GLU A 118 -2.98 -13.98 -9.03
N SER A 119 -2.18 -12.91 -9.06
CA SER A 119 -2.34 -11.77 -8.15
C SER A 119 -3.60 -10.95 -8.46
N TYR A 120 -3.91 -10.74 -9.73
CA TYR A 120 -5.14 -10.06 -10.16
C TYR A 120 -6.38 -10.83 -9.70
N CYS A 121 -6.40 -12.14 -9.88
CA CYS A 121 -7.54 -12.95 -9.44
C CYS A 121 -7.67 -13.05 -7.93
N ALA A 122 -6.56 -13.16 -7.21
CA ALA A 122 -6.57 -13.11 -5.76
C ALA A 122 -7.19 -11.79 -5.27
N CYS A 123 -6.80 -10.66 -5.86
CA CYS A 123 -7.39 -9.36 -5.53
C CYS A 123 -8.89 -9.30 -5.87
N GLN A 124 -9.31 -9.73 -7.06
CA GLN A 124 -10.72 -9.68 -7.48
C GLN A 124 -11.63 -10.61 -6.65
N GLN A 125 -11.09 -11.68 -6.07
CA GLN A 125 -11.83 -12.58 -5.18
C GLN A 125 -11.88 -12.07 -3.73
N ASN A 126 -10.98 -11.17 -3.34
CA ASN A 126 -11.01 -10.50 -2.05
C ASN A 126 -11.83 -9.19 -2.15
N PRO A 127 -13.01 -9.10 -1.51
CA PRO A 127 -13.86 -7.92 -1.63
C PRO A 127 -13.19 -6.63 -1.13
N GLU A 128 -12.27 -6.71 -0.16
CA GLU A 128 -11.55 -5.55 0.35
C GLU A 128 -10.48 -5.08 -0.65
N CYS A 129 -9.81 -6.01 -1.33
CA CYS A 129 -8.84 -5.63 -2.37
C CYS A 129 -9.55 -5.01 -3.58
N ALA A 130 -10.63 -5.64 -4.05
CA ALA A 130 -11.44 -5.09 -5.14
C ALA A 130 -12.03 -3.71 -4.77
N ALA A 131 -12.49 -3.52 -3.53
CA ALA A 131 -12.98 -2.23 -3.07
C ALA A 131 -11.86 -1.18 -2.96
N LEU A 132 -10.67 -1.56 -2.50
CA LEU A 132 -9.49 -0.70 -2.45
C LEU A 132 -9.09 -0.19 -3.84
N ASP A 133 -8.99 -1.08 -4.83
CA ASP A 133 -8.64 -0.70 -6.20
C ASP A 133 -9.71 0.24 -6.81
N ASN A 134 -10.99 -0.06 -6.61
CA ASN A 134 -12.07 0.83 -7.03
C ASN A 134 -12.01 2.19 -6.33
N CYS A 135 -11.63 2.22 -5.05
CA CYS A 135 -11.43 3.47 -4.31
C CYS A 135 -10.26 4.29 -4.90
N PHE A 136 -9.15 3.65 -5.25
CA PHE A 136 -8.01 4.33 -5.90
C PHE A 136 -8.36 4.92 -7.27
N LEU A 137 -9.21 4.26 -8.06
CA LEU A 137 -9.68 4.80 -9.34
C LEU A 137 -10.48 6.10 -9.16
N GLY A 138 -11.08 6.32 -8.00
CA GLY A 138 -11.79 7.55 -7.64
C GLY A 138 -10.88 8.68 -7.15
N CYS A 139 -9.61 8.41 -6.86
CA CYS A 139 -8.67 9.42 -6.36
C CYS A 139 -8.04 10.21 -7.52
N PRO A 140 -7.95 11.56 -7.41
CA PRO A 140 -7.14 12.35 -8.33
C PRO A 140 -5.68 11.88 -8.36
N GLU A 141 -5.03 11.99 -9.51
CA GLU A 141 -3.62 11.64 -9.65
C GLU A 141 -2.77 12.46 -8.66
N GLY A 142 -2.01 11.77 -7.80
CA GLY A 142 -1.17 12.40 -6.78
C GLY A 142 -1.88 12.84 -5.49
N ASP A 143 -3.20 12.60 -5.33
CA ASP A 143 -3.92 12.91 -4.09
C ASP A 143 -3.65 11.85 -3.00
N GLU A 144 -2.50 11.98 -2.34
CA GLU A 144 -2.11 11.11 -1.23
C GLU A 144 -3.13 11.06 -0.07
N PRO A 145 -3.75 12.18 0.36
CA PRO A 145 -4.84 12.11 1.33
C PRO A 145 -6.02 11.24 0.90
N CYS A 146 -6.41 11.27 -0.38
CA CYS A 146 -7.44 10.37 -0.91
C CYS A 146 -7.00 8.91 -0.85
N ARG A 147 -5.80 8.63 -1.36
CA ARG A 147 -5.24 7.26 -1.35
C ARG A 147 -5.12 6.72 0.07
N GLN A 148 -4.69 7.54 1.02
CA GLN A 148 -4.62 7.14 2.42
C GLN A 148 -5.99 6.78 2.99
N ARG A 149 -7.05 7.55 2.68
CA ARG A 149 -8.41 7.19 3.11
C ARG A 149 -8.85 5.85 2.54
N CYS A 150 -8.51 5.55 1.29
CA CYS A 150 -8.80 4.24 0.68
C CYS A 150 -8.07 3.11 1.42
N LEU A 151 -6.77 3.27 1.69
CA LEU A 151 -5.97 2.29 2.44
C LEU A 151 -6.57 2.05 3.84
N THR A 152 -6.95 3.11 4.56
CA THR A 152 -7.58 2.99 5.88
C THR A 152 -8.97 2.33 5.81
N ALA A 153 -9.75 2.60 4.76
CA ALA A 153 -11.09 2.03 4.60
C ALA A 153 -11.09 0.54 4.23
N HIS A 154 -10.04 0.09 3.53
CA HIS A 154 -9.93 -1.25 2.97
C HIS A 154 -8.64 -1.94 3.41
N GLU A 155 -8.37 -1.89 4.72
CA GLU A 155 -7.13 -2.38 5.32
C GLU A 155 -6.81 -3.83 4.91
N ALA A 156 -7.79 -4.72 4.97
CA ALA A 156 -7.58 -6.14 4.72
C ALA A 156 -7.27 -6.48 3.25
N GLY A 157 -7.45 -5.54 2.31
CA GLY A 157 -7.13 -5.72 0.89
C GLY A 157 -5.80 -5.10 0.45
N ILE A 158 -5.07 -4.46 1.39
CA ILE A 158 -3.84 -3.72 1.08
C ILE A 158 -2.80 -4.65 0.44
N SER A 159 -2.40 -5.72 1.12
CA SER A 159 -1.30 -6.59 0.67
C SER A 159 -1.53 -7.16 -0.72
N GLU A 160 -2.73 -7.67 -1.01
CA GLU A 160 -3.08 -8.18 -2.32
C GLU A 160 -3.04 -7.09 -3.41
N SER A 161 -3.50 -5.87 -3.12
CA SER A 161 -3.44 -4.75 -4.07
C SER A 161 -1.98 -4.35 -4.38
N PHE A 162 -1.09 -4.39 -3.39
CA PHE A 162 0.33 -4.14 -3.60
C PHE A 162 1.01 -5.26 -4.38
N LEU A 163 0.72 -6.53 -4.08
CA LEU A 163 1.26 -7.68 -4.84
C LEU A 163 0.78 -7.67 -6.30
N GLU A 164 -0.49 -7.35 -6.54
CA GLU A 164 -1.01 -7.08 -7.90
C GLU A 164 -0.22 -5.94 -8.56
N GLY A 165 -0.08 -4.82 -7.85
CA GLY A 165 0.66 -3.64 -8.35
C GLY A 165 2.12 -3.93 -8.67
N GLY A 166 2.80 -4.76 -7.87
CA GLY A 166 4.16 -5.23 -8.12
C GLY A 166 4.24 -5.97 -9.45
N CYS A 167 3.38 -6.97 -9.67
CA CYS A 167 3.31 -7.66 -10.95
C CYS A 167 2.97 -6.73 -12.12
N ALA A 168 2.03 -5.80 -11.91
CA ALA A 168 1.64 -4.80 -12.90
C ALA A 168 2.83 -3.96 -13.36
N SER A 169 3.68 -3.54 -12.43
CA SER A 169 4.85 -2.71 -12.74
C SER A 169 5.93 -3.47 -13.52
N GLU A 170 6.09 -4.78 -13.27
CA GLU A 170 7.11 -5.59 -13.93
C GLU A 170 6.66 -6.04 -15.33
N LEU A 171 5.44 -6.58 -15.42
CA LEU A 171 4.95 -7.23 -16.64
C LEU A 171 4.03 -6.34 -17.48
N CYS A 172 3.48 -5.27 -16.90
CA CYS A 172 2.47 -4.40 -17.51
C CYS A 172 2.82 -2.91 -17.41
N SER A 173 4.08 -2.52 -17.16
CA SER A 173 4.49 -1.11 -16.96
C SER A 173 4.04 -0.16 -18.08
N ALA A 174 3.99 -0.64 -19.33
CA ALA A 174 3.55 0.17 -20.46
C ALA A 174 2.08 0.60 -20.34
N GLN A 175 1.23 -0.27 -19.79
CA GLN A 175 -0.20 -0.07 -19.60
C GLN A 175 -0.54 0.49 -18.20
N CYS A 176 0.27 0.15 -17.19
CA CYS A 176 0.02 0.42 -15.78
C CYS A 176 1.06 1.41 -15.20
N ARG A 177 1.14 2.62 -15.77
CA ARG A 177 2.21 3.60 -15.46
C ARG A 177 2.23 4.11 -14.01
N SER A 178 1.12 3.99 -13.29
CA SER A 178 0.98 4.45 -11.90
C SER A 178 1.45 3.41 -10.87
N ARG A 179 1.79 2.18 -11.30
CA ARG A 179 2.19 1.10 -10.40
C ARG A 179 3.71 1.10 -10.22
N SER A 180 4.15 0.92 -8.98
CA SER A 180 5.58 0.85 -8.62
C SER A 180 6.02 -0.59 -8.47
N ALA A 181 7.27 -0.88 -8.83
CA ALA A 181 7.89 -2.16 -8.55
C ALA A 181 8.07 -2.36 -7.05
N LEU A 182 7.78 -3.59 -6.60
CA LEU A 182 8.11 -4.05 -5.27
C LEU A 182 9.51 -4.66 -5.31
N SER A 183 10.32 -4.35 -4.31
CA SER A 183 11.53 -5.12 -4.03
C SER A 183 11.16 -6.54 -3.57
N ALA A 184 12.15 -7.45 -3.61
CA ALA A 184 11.96 -8.81 -3.09
C ALA A 184 11.55 -8.81 -1.60
N CYS A 185 12.10 -7.88 -0.82
CA CYS A 185 11.74 -7.70 0.59
C CYS A 185 10.27 -7.29 0.75
N GLU A 186 9.83 -6.26 0.03
CA GLU A 186 8.44 -5.79 0.10
C GLU A 186 7.45 -6.86 -0.36
N ALA A 187 7.74 -7.55 -1.46
CA ALA A 187 6.92 -8.66 -1.93
C ALA A 187 6.79 -9.76 -0.86
N CYS A 188 7.88 -10.08 -0.16
CA CYS A 188 7.83 -11.02 0.97
C CYS A 188 6.98 -10.48 2.13
N LEU A 189 7.16 -9.23 2.53
CA LEU A 189 6.39 -8.62 3.62
C LEU A 189 4.89 -8.60 3.30
N PHE A 190 4.49 -8.27 2.07
CA PHE A 190 3.08 -8.31 1.68
C PHE A 190 2.52 -9.73 1.58
N ALA A 191 3.33 -10.73 1.24
CA ALA A 191 2.88 -12.11 1.14
C ALA A 191 2.83 -12.83 2.51
N GLU A 192 3.89 -12.74 3.30
CA GLU A 192 4.09 -13.50 4.54
C GLU A 192 3.70 -12.71 5.79
N CYS A 193 3.73 -11.38 5.72
CA CYS A 193 3.47 -10.46 6.83
C CYS A 193 2.23 -9.58 6.57
N ALA A 194 1.25 -10.11 5.80
CA ALA A 194 0.13 -9.33 5.30
C ALA A 194 -0.65 -8.59 6.39
N ALA A 195 -1.01 -9.28 7.49
CA ALA A 195 -1.78 -8.66 8.57
C ALA A 195 -1.07 -7.46 9.24
N PRO A 196 0.17 -7.58 9.75
CA PRO A 196 0.87 -6.41 10.31
C PRO A 196 1.20 -5.35 9.26
N MET A 197 1.50 -5.73 8.01
CA MET A 197 1.73 -4.78 6.93
C MET A 197 0.48 -3.96 6.60
N ASN A 198 -0.68 -4.61 6.50
CA ASN A 198 -1.97 -3.98 6.25
C ASN A 198 -2.29 -2.97 7.37
N ALA A 199 -2.19 -3.39 8.63
CA ALA A 199 -2.44 -2.51 9.78
C ALA A 199 -1.49 -1.31 9.81
N CYS A 200 -0.20 -1.51 9.50
CA CYS A 200 0.75 -0.42 9.41
C CYS A 200 0.42 0.53 8.26
N ILE A 201 0.18 0.03 7.05
CA ILE A 201 -0.05 0.88 5.87
C ILE A 201 -1.40 1.62 5.95
N ALA A 202 -2.40 1.04 6.59
CA ALA A 202 -3.65 1.73 6.89
C ALA A 202 -3.46 2.93 7.83
N SER A 203 -2.36 3.00 8.58
CA SER A 203 -2.02 4.10 9.47
C SER A 203 -1.04 5.11 8.82
N PRO A 204 -1.39 6.40 8.73
CA PRO A 204 -0.49 7.43 8.20
C PRO A 204 0.82 7.54 8.99
N ALA A 205 0.77 7.38 10.32
CA ALA A 205 1.93 7.49 11.18
C ALA A 205 2.92 6.33 10.96
N CYS A 206 2.40 5.11 10.78
CA CYS A 206 3.24 3.95 10.53
C CYS A 206 3.85 3.98 9.11
N ARG A 207 3.09 4.41 8.09
CA ARG A 207 3.64 4.67 6.75
C ARG A 207 4.79 5.69 6.78
N ALA A 208 4.63 6.78 7.53
CA ALA A 208 5.67 7.78 7.68
C ALA A 208 6.94 7.19 8.33
N LEU A 209 6.76 6.34 9.34
CA LEU A 209 7.88 5.62 9.97
C LEU A 209 8.59 4.67 8.99
N LEU A 210 7.86 3.85 8.23
CA LEU A 210 8.46 2.95 7.23
C LEU A 210 9.20 3.72 6.13
N ALA A 211 8.64 4.85 5.66
CA ALA A 211 9.31 5.70 4.68
C ALA A 211 10.60 6.31 5.23
N CYS A 212 10.59 6.73 6.50
CA CYS A 212 11.79 7.23 7.17
C CYS A 212 12.85 6.14 7.32
N ASP A 213 12.46 4.93 7.72
CA ASP A 213 13.35 3.78 7.86
C ASP A 213 14.03 3.41 6.53
N ALA A 214 13.27 3.40 5.43
CA ALA A 214 13.80 3.15 4.09
C ALA A 214 14.90 4.15 3.69
N LEU A 215 14.75 5.44 4.02
CA LEU A 215 15.76 6.48 3.77
C LEU A 215 17.04 6.27 4.60
N CYS A 216 16.91 5.69 5.80
CA CYS A 216 18.05 5.30 6.63
C CYS A 216 18.87 4.14 6.02
N GLY A 217 18.23 3.25 5.25
CA GLY A 217 18.90 2.15 4.55
C GLY A 217 19.75 2.63 3.36
N GLU A 218 19.22 3.55 2.55
CA GLU A 218 19.91 4.04 1.35
C GLU A 218 21.15 4.89 1.67
N SER A 219 21.09 5.66 2.76
CA SER A 219 22.19 6.53 3.20
C SER A 219 23.40 5.75 3.74
N GLY A 220 23.22 4.50 4.14
CA GLY A 220 24.31 3.62 4.59
C GLY A 220 25.10 2.96 3.46
N ALA A 221 24.51 2.78 2.28
CA ALA A 221 25.11 2.03 1.17
C ALA A 221 25.87 2.90 0.14
N GLY A 222 25.66 4.23 0.13
CA GLY A 222 26.06 5.10 -1.00
C GLY A 222 26.86 6.37 -0.68
N GLY A 223 27.42 6.52 0.52
CA GLY A 223 28.06 7.77 0.97
C GLY A 223 29.53 8.01 0.60
N ALA A 224 30.01 7.57 -0.57
CA ALA A 224 31.32 7.98 -1.10
C ALA A 224 31.14 9.14 -2.10
N GLY A 225 30.98 10.37 -1.62
CA GLY A 225 30.87 11.54 -2.50
C GLY A 225 30.90 12.92 -1.83
N GLY A 226 30.73 13.01 -0.51
CA GLY A 226 30.92 14.24 0.26
C GLY A 226 32.36 14.38 0.72
N ALA A 227 33.21 15.03 -0.08
CA ALA A 227 34.56 15.40 0.32
C ALA A 227 34.52 16.41 1.47
N GLY A 228 35.00 16.02 2.65
CA GLY A 228 35.40 16.96 3.70
C GLY A 228 34.78 16.70 5.08
N GLY A 229 35.18 15.60 5.73
CA GLY A 229 34.83 15.35 7.12
C GLY A 229 35.31 13.99 7.60
N ALA A 230 36.62 13.79 7.68
CA ALA A 230 37.22 12.56 8.18
C ALA A 230 36.92 12.38 9.67
N GLY A 231 36.03 11.44 9.98
CA GLY A 231 35.73 11.00 11.34
C GLY A 231 34.90 9.72 11.30
N GLY A 232 35.57 8.59 11.06
CA GLY A 232 34.93 7.30 10.82
C GLY A 232 34.13 6.77 12.01
N ALA A 233 32.89 6.38 11.73
CA ALA A 233 32.10 5.41 12.50
C ALA A 233 31.08 4.76 11.54
N GLY A 234 31.57 3.90 10.64
CA GLY A 234 30.73 3.07 9.79
C GLY A 234 29.85 2.16 10.65
N GLY A 235 28.53 2.22 10.47
CA GLY A 235 27.54 1.39 11.16
C GLY A 235 26.66 2.13 12.18
N ALA A 236 27.12 3.25 12.76
CA ALA A 236 26.32 4.00 13.74
C ALA A 236 25.20 4.85 13.09
N GLY A 237 25.40 5.26 11.83
CA GLY A 237 24.47 6.16 11.13
C GLY A 237 23.08 5.56 10.92
N GLY A 238 23.00 4.29 10.53
CA GLY A 238 21.70 3.63 10.29
C GLY A 238 20.91 3.44 11.58
N ALA A 239 21.56 3.04 12.67
CA ALA A 239 20.89 2.86 13.96
C ALA A 239 20.42 4.20 14.55
N ALA A 240 21.26 5.24 14.52
CA ALA A 240 20.90 6.58 14.98
C ALA A 240 19.79 7.21 14.12
N CYS A 241 19.81 6.97 12.81
CA CYS A 241 18.76 7.41 11.90
C CYS A 241 17.42 6.72 12.22
N ARG A 242 17.42 5.39 12.40
CA ARG A 242 16.21 4.66 12.80
C ARG A 242 15.66 5.10 14.14
N GLU A 243 16.53 5.34 15.13
CA GLU A 243 16.11 5.86 16.43
C GLU A 243 15.46 7.26 16.29
N ALA A 244 16.01 8.12 15.42
CA ALA A 244 15.40 9.40 15.11
C ALA A 244 14.03 9.24 14.42
N CYS A 245 13.90 8.35 13.44
CA CYS A 245 12.63 8.05 12.77
C CYS A 245 11.56 7.56 13.77
N VAL A 246 11.90 6.63 14.65
CA VAL A 246 10.97 6.12 15.68
C VAL A 246 10.55 7.23 16.64
N ARG A 247 11.47 8.12 17.03
CA ARG A 247 11.14 9.27 17.88
C ARG A 247 10.18 10.24 17.17
N ASP A 248 10.44 10.57 15.92
CA ASP A 248 9.66 11.54 15.16
C ASP A 248 8.29 10.98 14.73
N HIS A 249 8.20 9.65 14.59
CA HIS A 249 6.99 8.93 14.22
C HIS A 249 6.53 7.94 15.32
N ALA A 250 6.64 8.35 16.58
CA ALA A 250 6.32 7.49 17.73
C ALA A 250 4.89 6.90 17.68
N ALA A 251 3.93 7.65 17.12
CA ALA A 251 2.55 7.18 16.95
C ALA A 251 2.39 5.99 15.98
N GLY A 252 3.38 5.74 15.11
CA GLY A 252 3.42 4.60 14.20
C GLY A 252 4.22 3.41 14.74
N ALA A 253 4.99 3.59 15.82
CA ALA A 253 5.96 2.60 16.28
C ALA A 253 5.31 1.28 16.71
N ASP A 254 4.17 1.34 17.41
CA ASP A 254 3.45 0.15 17.87
C ASP A 254 2.93 -0.71 16.71
N LEU A 255 2.57 -0.09 15.59
CA LEU A 255 2.11 -0.77 14.38
C LEU A 255 3.28 -1.27 13.51
N ALA A 256 4.43 -0.59 13.55
CA ALA A 256 5.62 -0.99 12.80
C ALA A 256 6.39 -2.14 13.47
N GLN A 257 6.35 -2.23 14.79
CA GLN A 257 7.04 -3.28 15.54
C GLN A 257 6.72 -4.70 15.05
N PRO A 258 5.46 -5.11 14.82
CA PRO A 258 5.16 -6.44 14.31
C PRO A 258 5.57 -6.63 12.84
N VAL A 259 5.64 -5.55 12.04
CA VAL A 259 6.19 -5.60 10.68
C VAL A 259 7.67 -5.96 10.74
N PHE A 260 8.47 -5.21 11.51
CA PHE A 260 9.91 -5.47 11.65
C PHE A 260 10.20 -6.84 12.28
N ALA A 261 9.39 -7.27 13.24
CA ALA A 261 9.52 -8.61 13.82
C ALA A 261 9.26 -9.70 12.77
N CYS A 262 8.26 -9.52 11.91
CA CYS A 262 7.96 -10.45 10.82
C CYS A 262 9.04 -10.42 9.73
N GLU A 263 9.58 -9.24 9.40
CA GLU A 263 10.68 -9.08 8.46
C GLU A 263 11.87 -9.98 8.83
N GLY A 264 12.32 -9.91 10.08
CA GLY A 264 13.45 -10.72 10.56
C GLY A 264 13.13 -12.22 10.69
N ALA A 265 11.87 -12.60 10.86
CA ALA A 265 11.48 -14.00 11.06
C ALA A 265 11.16 -14.73 9.75
N ALA A 266 10.47 -14.08 8.82
CA ALA A 266 9.94 -14.69 7.60
C ALA A 266 10.66 -14.20 6.33
N CYS A 267 11.19 -12.97 6.34
CA CYS A 267 11.70 -12.31 5.14
C CYS A 267 13.19 -11.99 5.16
N GLU A 268 13.95 -12.50 6.15
CA GLU A 268 15.39 -12.19 6.32
C GLU A 268 16.19 -12.38 5.02
N HIS A 269 15.96 -13.48 4.30
CA HIS A 269 16.64 -13.76 3.03
C HIS A 269 16.25 -12.81 1.89
N ALA A 270 15.01 -12.32 1.87
CA ALA A 270 14.52 -11.40 0.86
C ALA A 270 14.93 -9.94 1.15
N CYS A 271 15.12 -9.61 2.44
CA CYS A 271 15.46 -8.29 2.94
C CYS A 271 16.97 -8.08 3.18
N ALA A 272 17.77 -9.15 3.08
CA ALA A 272 19.22 -9.02 3.14
C ALA A 272 19.74 -8.07 2.04
N PRO A 273 20.61 -7.09 2.37
CA PRO A 273 21.20 -6.20 1.39
C PRO A 273 22.00 -7.02 0.38
N ARG A 274 21.60 -6.96 -0.90
CA ARG A 274 22.30 -7.62 -2.01
C ARG A 274 23.43 -6.77 -2.56
#